data_AF-M1P4R2-F1
#
_entry.id   AF-M1P4R2-F1
#
_cell.length_a   1.000
_cell.length_b   1.000
_cell.length_c   1.000
_cell.angle_alpha   90.00
_cell.angle_beta   90.00
_cell.angle_gamma   90.00
#
_symmetry.space_group_name_H-M   'P 1'
#
loop_
_entity.id
_entity.type
_entity.pdbx_description
1 polymer ?
#
loop_
_entity_poly.entity_id
_entity_poly.type
_entity_poly.pdbx_seq_one_letter_code
_entity_poly.pdbx_strand_id
1 'polypeptide(L)'
;MRDVLSPRVTAEQISERLVPVLEVMRLPVNANGEQAAIGYFMALNEVSSVIFDYVIHQIAKGRISEFHSTFAPTGPALAVYCENLEKQEISKITSIERILRAPEQQAAAPRISEEKFQLLFGQLKQTKGMG
;
A
#
# COMPACT_ATOMS: atom_id res chain seq x y z
N MET A 1 2.28 -17.58 2.47
CA MET A 1 1.48 -16.37 2.77
C MET A 1 1.48 -15.39 1.60
N ARG A 2 2.52 -15.37 0.76
CA ARG A 2 2.57 -14.52 -0.43
C ARG A 2 1.43 -14.72 -1.44
N ASP A 3 0.86 -15.92 -1.53
CA ASP A 3 -0.20 -16.24 -2.50
C ASP A 3 -1.48 -15.43 -2.32
N VAL A 4 -1.68 -14.82 -1.15
CA VAL A 4 -2.82 -13.93 -0.86
C VAL A 4 -2.77 -12.68 -1.74
N LEU A 5 -1.59 -12.24 -2.15
CA LEU A 5 -1.43 -11.06 -3.02
C LEU A 5 -1.42 -11.42 -4.51
N SER A 6 -1.38 -12.71 -4.87
CA SER A 6 -1.30 -13.17 -6.25
C SER A 6 -2.49 -12.82 -7.14
N PRO A 7 -3.76 -12.83 -6.68
CA PRO A 7 -4.88 -12.54 -7.56
C PRO A 7 -4.83 -11.08 -8.01
N ARG A 8 -4.99 -10.86 -9.32
CA ARG A 8 -4.91 -9.54 -9.95
C ARG A 8 -6.28 -8.89 -10.11
N VAL A 9 -6.29 -7.56 -10.16
CA VAL A 9 -7.51 -6.77 -10.34
C VAL A 9 -8.21 -7.14 -11.64
N THR A 10 -9.51 -7.37 -11.58
CA THR A 10 -10.35 -7.60 -12.78
C THR A 10 -11.09 -6.33 -13.20
N ALA A 11 -11.56 -6.30 -14.45
CA ALA A 11 -12.40 -5.20 -14.94
C ALA A 11 -13.69 -5.05 -14.13
N GLU A 12 -14.25 -6.16 -13.67
CA GLU A 12 -15.44 -6.20 -12.81
C GLU A 12 -15.17 -5.54 -11.46
N GLN A 13 -14.03 -5.83 -10.82
CA GLN A 13 -13.64 -5.17 -9.56
C GLN A 13 -13.48 -3.66 -9.73
N ILE A 14 -12.94 -3.20 -10.86
CA ILE A 14 -12.84 -1.76 -11.13
C ILE A 14 -14.23 -1.14 -11.27
N SER A 15 -15.11 -1.78 -12.03
CA SER A 15 -16.50 -1.34 -12.21
C SER A 15 -17.25 -1.27 -10.87
N GLU A 16 -17.12 -2.29 -10.03
CA GLU A 16 -17.89 -2.41 -8.79
C GLU A 16 -17.32 -1.58 -7.62
N ARG A 17 -16.01 -1.35 -7.59
CA ARG A 17 -15.33 -0.76 -6.42
C ARG A 17 -14.81 0.64 -6.67
N LEU A 18 -14.16 0.84 -7.81
CA LEU A 18 -13.52 2.12 -8.09
C LEU A 18 -14.54 3.12 -8.64
N VAL A 19 -15.37 2.74 -9.61
CA VAL A 19 -16.34 3.67 -10.24
C VAL A 19 -17.25 4.35 -9.19
N PRO A 20 -17.86 3.65 -8.22
CA PRO A 20 -18.68 4.31 -7.21
C PRO A 20 -17.90 5.29 -6.31
N VAL A 21 -16.63 4.99 -6.02
CA VAL A 21 -15.77 5.89 -5.25
C VAL A 21 -15.38 7.11 -6.08
N LEU A 22 -15.19 6.95 -7.39
CA LEU A 22 -14.91 8.06 -8.29
C LEU A 22 -16.13 8.96 -8.51
N GLU A 23 -17.36 8.44 -8.48
CA GLU A 23 -18.59 9.23 -8.61
C GLU A 23 -18.78 10.24 -7.47
N VAL A 24 -18.30 9.91 -6.26
CA VAL A 24 -18.32 10.84 -5.13
C VAL A 24 -17.14 11.82 -5.13
N MET A 25 -16.20 11.66 -6.07
CA MET A 25 -15.06 12.54 -6.28
C MET A 25 -15.22 13.32 -7.59
N ARG A 26 -14.52 14.46 -7.72
CA ARG A 26 -14.47 15.17 -9.00
C ARG A 26 -13.45 14.49 -9.90
N LEU A 27 -13.93 13.96 -11.03
CA LEU A 27 -13.07 13.55 -12.13
C LEU A 27 -12.39 14.79 -12.77
N PRO A 28 -11.19 14.63 -13.37
CA PRO A 28 -10.57 15.69 -14.14
C PRO A 28 -11.52 16.23 -15.21
N VAL A 29 -11.51 17.55 -15.41
CA VAL A 29 -12.31 18.22 -16.44
C VAL A 29 -11.97 17.56 -17.78
N ASN A 30 -12.98 17.00 -18.47
CA ASN A 30 -12.92 16.25 -19.73
C ASN A 30 -12.81 14.71 -19.66
N ALA A 31 -12.85 14.09 -18.48
CA ALA A 31 -12.93 12.63 -18.37
C ALA A 31 -14.39 12.14 -18.43
N ASN A 32 -14.73 11.36 -19.45
CA ASN A 32 -15.96 10.53 -19.45
C ASN A 32 -15.76 9.36 -18.46
N GLY A 33 -16.74 9.10 -17.58
CA GLY A 33 -16.65 8.03 -16.57
C GLY A 33 -16.33 6.65 -17.17
N GLU A 34 -16.85 6.34 -18.36
CA GLU A 34 -16.57 5.08 -19.06
C GLU A 34 -15.15 5.00 -19.61
N GLN A 35 -14.65 6.09 -20.21
CA GLN A 35 -13.27 6.18 -20.68
C GLN A 35 -12.26 6.19 -19.52
N ALA A 36 -12.65 6.80 -18.40
CA ALA A 36 -11.86 6.78 -17.17
C ALA A 36 -11.73 5.33 -16.66
N ALA A 37 -12.82 4.56 -16.60
CA ALA A 37 -12.80 3.17 -16.16
C ALA A 37 -11.84 2.29 -17.00
N ILE A 38 -11.84 2.46 -18.32
CA ILE A 38 -10.87 1.78 -19.21
C ILE A 38 -9.43 2.19 -18.87
N GLY A 39 -9.19 3.50 -18.69
CA GLY A 39 -7.87 4.00 -18.31
C GLY A 39 -7.37 3.45 -16.97
N TYR A 40 -8.27 3.32 -15.98
CA TYR A 40 -7.94 2.67 -14.71
C TYR A 40 -7.67 1.18 -14.88
N PHE A 41 -8.45 0.47 -15.71
CA PHE A 41 -8.19 -0.95 -15.96
C PHE A 41 -6.82 -1.19 -16.58
N MET A 42 -6.43 -0.39 -17.58
CA MET A 42 -5.11 -0.49 -18.19
C MET A 42 -3.97 -0.21 -17.18
N ALA A 43 -4.20 0.65 -16.21
CA ALA A 43 -3.19 0.99 -15.20
C ALA A 43 -3.13 -0.01 -14.03
N LEU A 44 -4.23 -0.69 -13.71
CA LEU A 44 -4.39 -1.46 -12.47
C LEU A 44 -4.46 -2.97 -12.68
N ASN A 45 -4.55 -3.48 -13.90
CA ASN A 45 -4.71 -4.92 -14.17
C ASN A 45 -3.55 -5.80 -13.66
N GLU A 46 -2.37 -5.23 -13.38
CA GLU A 46 -1.24 -5.93 -12.77
C GLU A 46 -1.18 -5.77 -11.24
N VAL A 47 -2.02 -4.93 -10.66
CA VAL A 47 -2.09 -4.72 -9.21
C VAL A 47 -2.73 -5.92 -8.53
N SER A 48 -2.24 -6.26 -7.34
CA SER A 48 -2.93 -7.22 -6.47
C SER A 48 -4.35 -6.76 -6.12
N SER A 49 -5.33 -7.59 -6.38
CA SER A 49 -6.75 -7.35 -6.07
C SER A 49 -6.99 -7.00 -4.59
N VAL A 50 -6.27 -7.67 -3.68
CA VAL A 50 -6.37 -7.42 -2.24
C VAL A 50 -5.86 -6.02 -1.88
N ILE A 51 -4.74 -5.62 -2.49
CA ILE A 51 -4.17 -4.28 -2.29
C ILE A 51 -5.11 -3.23 -2.87
N PHE A 52 -5.64 -3.46 -4.06
CA PHE A 52 -6.60 -2.59 -4.70
C PHE A 52 -7.83 -2.36 -3.80
N ASP A 53 -8.51 -3.42 -3.35
CA ASP A 53 -9.70 -3.30 -2.50
C ASP A 53 -9.40 -2.54 -1.20
N TYR A 54 -8.25 -2.81 -0.58
CA TYR A 54 -7.80 -2.07 0.61
C TYR A 54 -7.63 -0.58 0.30
N VAL A 55 -6.93 -0.24 -0.77
CA VAL A 55 -6.63 1.15 -1.16
C VAL A 55 -7.91 1.90 -1.48
N ILE A 56 -8.82 1.32 -2.28
CA ILE A 56 -10.12 1.94 -2.61
C ILE A 56 -10.91 2.26 -1.34
N HIS A 57 -10.91 1.36 -0.35
CA HIS A 57 -11.58 1.61 0.93
C HIS A 57 -10.92 2.74 1.73
N GLN A 58 -9.59 2.86 1.70
CA GLN A 58 -8.91 3.98 2.37
C GLN A 58 -9.15 5.31 1.66
N ILE A 59 -9.24 5.33 0.33
CA ILE A 59 -9.62 6.51 -0.47
C ILE A 59 -11.01 6.96 -0.08
N ALA A 60 -11.99 6.05 -0.09
CA ALA A 60 -13.38 6.35 0.28
C ALA A 60 -13.50 6.92 1.71
N LYS A 61 -12.58 6.53 2.61
CA LYS A 61 -12.50 7.05 3.99
C LYS A 61 -11.68 8.33 4.13
N GLY A 62 -11.07 8.85 3.07
CA GLY A 62 -10.20 10.02 3.11
C GLY A 62 -8.92 9.81 3.94
N ARG A 63 -8.39 8.56 4.00
CA ARG A 63 -7.25 8.19 4.85
C ARG A 63 -5.90 8.16 4.14
N ILE A 64 -5.90 8.33 2.81
CA ILE A 64 -4.66 8.40 2.02
C ILE A 64 -4.32 9.87 1.81
N SER A 65 -3.30 10.36 2.52
CA SER A 65 -2.86 11.77 2.47
C SER A 65 -2.28 12.20 1.12
N GLU A 66 -1.78 11.25 0.36
CA GLU A 66 -1.16 11.43 -0.96
C GLU A 66 -2.20 11.76 -2.04
N PHE A 67 -3.49 11.47 -1.77
CA PHE A 67 -4.59 11.76 -2.68
C PHE A 67 -5.46 12.88 -2.14
N HIS A 68 -5.93 13.74 -3.05
CA HIS A 68 -6.81 14.83 -2.69
C HIS A 68 -8.20 14.30 -2.35
N SER A 69 -8.80 14.76 -1.25
CA SER A 69 -10.13 14.29 -0.80
C SER A 69 -11.26 14.60 -1.79
N THR A 70 -11.09 15.64 -2.60
CA THR A 70 -12.09 16.08 -3.60
C THR A 70 -11.84 15.59 -5.02
N PHE A 71 -10.59 15.28 -5.39
CA PHE A 71 -10.25 14.98 -6.79
C PHE A 71 -9.78 13.54 -6.93
N ALA A 72 -10.33 12.83 -7.90
CA ALA A 72 -9.94 11.46 -8.19
C ALA A 72 -8.44 11.36 -8.51
N PRO A 73 -7.72 10.37 -7.94
CA PRO A 73 -6.34 10.11 -8.34
C PRO A 73 -6.30 9.60 -9.77
N THR A 74 -5.29 9.95 -10.56
CA THR A 74 -5.14 9.38 -11.91
C THR A 74 -4.85 7.88 -11.85
N GLY A 75 -5.19 7.14 -12.90
CA GLY A 75 -4.89 5.70 -13.00
C GLY A 75 -3.42 5.37 -12.71
N PRO A 76 -2.45 6.05 -13.34
CA PRO A 76 -1.03 5.84 -13.05
C PRO A 76 -0.62 6.17 -11.62
N ALA A 77 -1.14 7.24 -11.02
CA ALA A 77 -0.83 7.59 -9.64
C ALA A 77 -1.36 6.55 -8.65
N LEU A 78 -2.57 6.05 -8.90
CA LEU A 78 -3.18 4.98 -8.10
C LEU A 78 -2.40 3.67 -8.25
N ALA A 79 -2.00 3.30 -9.46
CA ALA A 79 -1.21 2.10 -9.72
C ALA A 79 0.13 2.12 -8.97
N VAL A 80 0.89 3.22 -9.07
CA VAL A 80 2.17 3.39 -8.36
C VAL A 80 1.99 3.27 -6.85
N TYR A 81 0.92 3.86 -6.30
CA TYR A 81 0.62 3.74 -4.87
C TYR A 81 0.38 2.28 -4.47
N CYS A 82 -0.48 1.57 -5.22
CA CYS A 82 -0.78 0.16 -4.98
C CYS A 82 0.47 -0.72 -5.10
N GLU A 83 1.29 -0.56 -6.13
CA GLU A 83 2.52 -1.33 -6.31
C GLU A 83 3.51 -1.12 -5.16
N ASN A 84 3.66 0.12 -4.69
CA ASN A 84 4.55 0.42 -3.57
C ASN A 84 4.04 -0.24 -2.28
N LEU A 85 2.73 -0.22 -2.03
CA LEU A 85 2.14 -0.91 -0.90
C LEU A 85 2.30 -2.44 -1.02
N GLU A 86 2.07 -3.01 -2.20
CA GLU A 86 2.27 -4.44 -2.47
C GLU A 86 3.71 -4.87 -2.18
N LYS A 87 4.70 -4.10 -2.64
CA LYS A 87 6.13 -4.35 -2.36
C LYS A 87 6.43 -4.31 -0.85
N GLN A 88 5.86 -3.36 -0.12
CA GLN A 88 6.02 -3.26 1.33
C GLN A 88 5.42 -4.48 2.06
N GLU A 89 4.20 -4.88 1.68
CA GLU A 89 3.54 -6.04 2.28
C GLU A 89 4.26 -7.35 1.95
N ILE A 90 4.74 -7.53 0.72
CA ILE A 90 5.60 -8.67 0.35
C ILE A 90 6.86 -8.71 1.24
N SER A 91 7.50 -7.57 1.48
CA SER A 91 8.69 -7.49 2.35
C SER A 91 8.38 -7.91 3.80
N LYS A 92 7.25 -7.46 4.34
CA LYS A 92 6.77 -7.84 5.67
C LYS A 92 6.45 -9.34 5.75
N ILE A 93 5.67 -9.86 4.80
CA ILE A 93 5.32 -11.29 4.71
C ILE A 93 6.59 -12.14 4.62
N THR A 94 7.55 -11.74 3.78
CA THR A 94 8.83 -12.45 3.64
C THR A 94 9.60 -12.48 4.95
N SER A 95 9.60 -11.38 5.69
CA SER A 95 10.29 -11.29 6.97
C SER A 95 9.62 -12.17 8.03
N ILE A 96 8.29 -12.20 8.07
CA ILE A 96 7.52 -13.10 8.93
C ILE A 96 7.80 -14.57 8.57
N GLU A 97 7.72 -14.92 7.28
CA GLU A 97 8.02 -16.28 6.80
C GLU A 97 9.44 -16.71 7.18
N ARG A 98 10.42 -15.80 7.11
CA ARG A 98 11.80 -16.05 7.56
C ARG A 98 11.87 -16.35 9.06
N ILE A 99 11.20 -15.55 9.88
CA ILE A 99 11.16 -15.73 11.35
C ILE A 99 10.48 -17.05 11.71
N LEU A 100 9.33 -17.35 11.10
CA LEU A 100 8.59 -18.58 11.37
C LEU A 100 9.35 -19.86 10.94
N ARG A 101 10.23 -19.74 9.94
CA ARG A 101 11.07 -20.85 9.45
C ARG A 101 12.44 -20.90 10.12
N ALA A 102 12.80 -19.92 10.94
CA ALA A 102 14.07 -19.94 11.63
C ALA A 102 14.06 -21.07 12.68
N PRO A 103 15.07 -21.96 12.70
CA PRO A 103 15.19 -22.94 13.77
C PRO A 103 15.23 -22.22 15.13
N GLU A 104 14.63 -22.80 16.17
CA GLU A 104 14.42 -22.17 17.48
C GLU A 104 15.68 -21.53 18.10
N GLN A 105 16.87 -21.99 17.71
CA GLN A 105 18.16 -21.43 18.13
C GLN A 105 18.50 -20.05 17.53
N GLN A 106 17.73 -19.54 16.54
CA GLN A 106 17.86 -18.20 15.97
C GLN A 106 16.70 -17.26 16.35
N ALA A 107 15.71 -17.72 17.12
CA ALA A 107 14.66 -16.85 17.69
C ALA A 107 15.17 -15.97 18.83
N ALA A 108 16.35 -16.27 19.38
CA ALA A 108 17.15 -15.28 20.07
C ALA A 108 17.75 -14.34 19.01
N ALA A 109 17.02 -13.27 18.67
CA ALA A 109 17.65 -12.10 18.06
C ALA A 109 18.98 -11.86 18.78
N PRO A 110 20.09 -11.53 18.08
CA PRO A 110 21.30 -11.13 18.77
C PRO A 110 20.88 -10.01 19.72
N ARG A 111 20.87 -10.29 21.03
CA ARG A 111 20.64 -9.28 22.05
C ARG A 111 21.76 -8.29 21.80
N ILE A 112 21.43 -7.19 21.12
CA ILE A 112 22.30 -6.03 21.09
C ILE A 112 22.69 -5.79 22.54
N SER A 113 23.99 -5.72 22.81
CA SER A 113 24.44 -5.46 24.17
C SER A 113 23.78 -4.18 24.66
N GLU A 114 23.58 -4.09 25.98
CA GLU A 114 22.99 -2.90 26.58
C GLU A 114 23.74 -1.64 26.12
N GLU A 115 25.07 -1.70 25.95
CA GLU A 115 25.84 -0.57 25.44
C GLU A 115 25.43 -0.15 24.01
N LYS A 116 25.21 -1.13 23.12
CA LYS A 116 24.82 -0.87 21.74
C LYS A 116 23.38 -0.34 21.67
N PHE A 117 22.49 -0.82 22.55
CA PHE A 117 21.13 -0.28 22.67
C PHE A 117 21.15 1.18 23.12
N GLN A 118 21.89 1.50 24.19
CA GLN A 118 21.99 2.86 24.72
C GLN A 118 22.59 3.84 23.70
N LEU A 119 23.59 3.40 22.93
CA LEU A 119 24.18 4.21 21.86
C LEU A 119 23.18 4.53 20.75
N LEU A 120 22.46 3.52 20.25
CA LEU A 120 21.44 3.72 19.20
C LEU A 120 20.25 4.55 19.71
N PHE A 121 19.84 4.34 20.96
CA PHE A 121 18.77 5.11 21.59
C PHE A 121 19.17 6.58 21.81
N GLY A 122 20.42 6.85 22.18
CA GLY A 122 20.98 8.19 22.24
C GLY A 122 20.99 8.89 20.89
N GLN A 123 21.42 8.19 19.84
CA GLN A 123 21.40 8.71 18.46
C GLN A 123 19.99 9.02 17.95
N LEU A 124 19.00 8.20 18.31
CA LEU A 124 17.58 8.43 18.00
C LEU A 124 17.02 9.67 18.71
N LYS A 125 17.42 9.93 19.96
CA LYS A 125 17.04 11.16 20.67
C LYS A 125 17.65 12.42 20.03
N GLN A 126 18.87 12.33 19.52
CA GLN A 126 19.55 13.45 18.87
C GLN A 126 18.96 13.75 17.47
N THR A 127 18.48 12.74 16.75
CA THR A 127 17.84 12.93 15.43
C THR A 127 16.39 13.44 15.53
N LYS A 128 15.70 13.20 16.67
CA LYS A 128 14.39 13.79 16.98
C LYS A 128 14.51 15.06 17.84
N GLY A 129 15.36 16.00 17.43
CA GLY A 129 15.51 17.30 18.11
C GLY A 129 14.16 18.01 18.35
N MET A 130 13.55 17.72 19.49
CA MET A 130 12.69 18.62 20.26
C MET A 130 13.62 19.30 21.25
N GLY A 131 14.16 20.45 20.83
CA GLY A 131 14.30 21.58 21.73
C GLY A 131 12.93 22.22 21.92
#